data_AF-A0A2E9WB82-F1
#
_entry.id   AF-A0A2E9WB82-F1
#
_cell.length_a   1.000
_cell.length_b   1.000
_cell.length_c   1.000
_cell.angle_alpha   90.00
_cell.angle_beta   90.00
_cell.angle_gamma   90.00
#
_symmetry.space_group_name_H-M   'P 1'
#
loop_
_entity.id
_entity.type
_entity.pdbx_description
1 polymer ?
#
loop_
_entity_poly.entity_id
_entity_poly.type
_entity_poly.pdbx_seq_one_letter_code
_entity_poly.pdbx_strand_id
1 'polypeptide(L)'
;HGDVTSDDPNDFDPYAWARTVPKISPIIHIKQSLMDKGGHRPFTAEFNARGRIQPEPLLSAFAQGGAVNNEICLELSFKEREPNDREVIPQIAESVAFWAPHIDTGASSLKL
;
A
#
# COMPACT_ATOMS: atom_id res chain seq x y z
N HIS A 1 8.14 -2.46 -2.47
CA HIS A 1 9.29 -2.49 -3.39
C HIS A 1 10.52 -2.92 -2.62
N GLY A 2 11.64 -3.14 -3.31
CA GLY A 2 12.94 -3.31 -2.67
C GLY A 2 13.84 -4.29 -3.37
N ASP A 3 15.15 -4.10 -3.20
CA ASP A 3 16.16 -5.03 -3.68
C ASP A 3 16.34 -6.15 -2.65
N VAL A 4 15.63 -7.26 -2.84
CA VAL A 4 15.75 -8.44 -1.97
C VAL A 4 17.09 -9.18 -2.11
N THR A 5 17.96 -8.73 -3.01
CA THR A 5 19.33 -9.23 -3.14
C THR A 5 20.36 -8.35 -2.44
N SER A 6 19.95 -7.18 -1.93
CA SER A 6 20.79 -6.32 -1.11
C SER A 6 21.08 -6.93 0.26
N ASP A 7 22.29 -6.68 0.75
CA ASP A 7 22.71 -7.02 2.12
C ASP A 7 22.17 -6.01 3.16
N ASP A 8 21.68 -4.84 2.74
CA ASP A 8 21.04 -3.86 3.63
C ASP A 8 19.54 -4.20 3.80
N PRO A 9 19.07 -4.54 5.00
CA PRO A 9 17.65 -4.82 5.24
C PRO A 9 16.73 -3.64 4.94
N ASN A 10 17.24 -2.40 4.94
CA ASN A 10 16.45 -1.21 4.61
C ASN A 10 16.04 -1.17 3.13
N ASP A 11 16.84 -1.78 2.24
CA ASP A 11 16.56 -1.76 0.80
C ASP A 11 15.29 -2.53 0.45
N PHE A 12 14.79 -3.39 1.34
CA PHE A 12 13.53 -4.12 1.21
C PHE A 12 12.59 -4.00 2.42
N ASP A 13 12.85 -3.07 3.34
CA ASP A 13 11.91 -2.70 4.40
C ASP A 13 10.96 -1.58 3.93
N PRO A 14 9.65 -1.82 3.79
CA PRO A 14 8.71 -0.78 3.38
C PRO A 14 8.70 0.43 4.33
N TYR A 15 8.98 0.24 5.62
CA TYR A 15 9.00 1.34 6.58
C TYR A 15 10.25 2.21 6.46
N ALA A 16 11.39 1.63 6.07
CA ALA A 16 12.59 2.39 5.74
C ALA A 16 12.37 3.28 4.52
N TRP A 17 11.73 2.73 3.47
CA TRP A 17 11.31 3.50 2.30
C TRP A 17 10.35 4.63 2.69
N ALA A 18 9.33 4.35 3.52
CA ALA A 18 8.36 5.34 3.98
C ALA A 18 9.01 6.51 4.74
N ARG A 19 10.10 6.27 5.48
CA ARG A 19 10.87 7.33 6.16
C ARG A 19 11.78 8.13 5.22
N THR A 20 12.09 7.63 4.04
CA THR A 20 13.15 8.18 3.18
C THR A 20 12.59 9.06 2.06
N VAL A 21 11.55 8.59 1.37
CA VAL A 21 11.10 9.18 0.11
C VAL A 21 10.11 10.35 0.16
N PRO A 22 9.38 10.66 1.26
CA PRO A 22 8.27 11.62 1.17
C PRO A 22 8.58 12.99 0.58
N LYS A 23 9.77 13.55 0.84
CA LYS A 23 10.15 14.87 0.33
C LYS A 23 10.50 14.90 -1.16
N ILE A 24 10.75 13.74 -1.76
CA ILE A 24 11.21 13.60 -3.15
C ILE A 24 10.29 12.72 -4.01
N SER A 25 9.24 12.13 -3.42
CA SER A 25 8.27 11.29 -4.11
C SER A 25 6.86 11.85 -3.86
N PRO A 26 6.37 12.77 -4.72
CA PRO A 26 5.03 13.36 -4.56
C PRO A 26 3.92 12.32 -4.52
N ILE A 27 4.06 11.25 -5.29
CA ILE A 27 3.18 10.07 -5.29
C ILE A 27 3.98 8.90 -4.70
N ILE A 28 3.37 8.14 -3.79
CA ILE A 28 3.99 6.96 -3.18
C ILE A 28 3.07 5.76 -3.39
N HIS A 29 3.59 4.72 -4.05
CA HIS A 29 2.87 3.48 -4.26
C HIS A 29 2.90 2.61 -3.02
N ILE A 30 1.74 2.09 -2.63
CA ILE A 30 1.60 1.13 -1.54
C ILE A 30 0.86 -0.11 -2.02
N LYS A 31 1.24 -1.24 -1.44
CA LYS A 31 0.62 -2.56 -1.62
C LYS A 31 0.76 -3.34 -0.34
N GLN A 32 -0.09 -4.33 -0.10
CA GLN A 32 0.10 -5.21 1.04
C GLN A 32 1.34 -6.09 0.80
N SER A 33 2.16 -6.25 1.83
CA SER A 33 3.38 -7.08 1.79
C SER A 33 3.19 -8.28 2.68
N LEU A 34 3.18 -9.48 2.09
CA LEU A 34 3.24 -10.73 2.86
C LEU A 34 4.71 -11.10 3.13
N MET A 35 4.93 -12.07 4.03
CA MET A 35 6.27 -12.62 4.24
C MET A 35 6.71 -13.54 3.09
N ASP A 36 5.77 -14.12 2.35
CA ASP A 36 6.06 -14.87 1.13
C ASP A 36 6.14 -13.91 -0.07
N LYS A 37 7.21 -14.06 -0.86
CA LYS A 37 7.63 -13.09 -1.86
C LYS A 37 6.54 -12.78 -2.91
N GLY A 38 6.46 -11.51 -3.32
CA GLY A 38 6.28 -11.14 -4.74
C GLY A 38 4.89 -10.82 -5.26
N GLY A 39 3.85 -10.64 -4.44
CA GLY A 39 2.53 -10.21 -4.91
C GLY A 39 2.26 -8.72 -4.65
N HIS A 40 1.70 -7.99 -5.63
CA HIS A 40 1.07 -6.69 -5.37
C HIS A 40 -0.32 -6.92 -4.78
N ARG A 41 -0.34 -7.39 -3.53
CA ARG A 41 -1.56 -7.85 -2.87
C ARG A 41 -2.46 -6.66 -2.48
N PRO A 42 -3.78 -6.81 -2.61
CA PRO A 42 -4.75 -5.83 -2.11
C PRO A 42 -4.81 -5.80 -0.59
N PHE A 43 -5.41 -4.74 -0.06
CA PHE A 43 -5.61 -4.53 1.36
C PHE A 43 -6.93 -5.14 1.83
N THR A 44 -7.11 -6.44 1.59
CA THR A 44 -8.28 -7.20 2.06
C THR A 44 -8.06 -7.71 3.48
N ALA A 45 -9.13 -8.06 4.21
CA ALA A 45 -9.05 -8.62 5.56
C ALA A 45 -8.10 -9.83 5.65
N GLU A 46 -8.14 -10.72 4.64
CA GLU A 46 -7.26 -11.89 4.57
C GLU A 46 -5.77 -11.52 4.49
N PHE A 47 -5.42 -10.54 3.65
CA PHE A 47 -4.04 -10.12 3.47
C PHE A 47 -3.57 -9.18 4.57
N ASN A 48 -4.45 -8.35 5.14
CA ASN A 48 -4.12 -7.45 6.25
C ASN A 48 -3.83 -8.22 7.54
N ALA A 49 -4.50 -9.36 7.78
CA ALA A 49 -4.26 -10.21 8.94
C ALA A 49 -2.85 -10.87 8.95
N ARG A 50 -2.23 -11.03 7.78
CA ARG A 50 -0.90 -11.67 7.62
C ARG A 50 0.15 -10.73 7.03
N GLY A 51 -0.26 -9.51 6.72
CA GLY A 51 0.51 -8.52 5.99
C GLY A 51 1.29 -7.59 6.91
N ARG A 52 2.38 -7.03 6.38
CA ARG A 52 3.31 -6.18 7.13
C ARG A 52 2.89 -4.71 7.14
N ILE A 53 2.10 -4.25 6.17
CA ILE A 53 1.71 -2.85 6.04
C ILE A 53 0.42 -2.63 6.82
N GLN A 54 0.50 -1.81 7.85
CA GLN A 54 -0.64 -1.38 8.66
C GLN A 54 -0.75 0.15 8.62
N PRO A 55 -1.96 0.74 8.63
CA PRO A 55 -2.15 2.17 8.37
C PRO A 55 -1.41 3.08 9.35
N GLU A 56 -1.62 2.92 10.66
CA GLU A 56 -1.05 3.82 11.66
C GLU A 56 0.49 3.79 11.68
N PRO A 57 1.16 2.61 11.70
CA PRO A 57 2.61 2.56 11.60
C PRO A 57 3.15 3.15 10.30
N LEU A 58 2.47 2.93 9.16
CA LEU A 58 2.93 3.43 7.87
C LEU A 58 2.83 4.95 7.80
N LEU A 59 1.69 5.52 8.22
CA LEU A 59 1.50 6.96 8.25
C LEU A 59 2.47 7.64 9.23
N SER A 60 2.75 7.02 10.38
CA SER A 60 3.79 7.49 11.29
C SER A 60 5.17 7.51 10.63
N ALA A 61 5.51 6.48 9.84
CA ALA A 61 6.79 6.43 9.13
C ALA A 61 6.88 7.50 8.03
N PHE A 62 5.80 7.73 7.28
CA PHE A 62 5.73 8.84 6.31
C PHE A 62 5.91 10.20 7.00
N ALA A 63 5.24 10.43 8.13
CA ALA A 63 5.38 11.66 8.89
C ALA A 63 6.83 11.88 9.38
N GLN A 64 7.50 10.82 9.85
CA GLN A 64 8.92 10.86 10.22
C GLN A 64 9.82 11.22 9.02
N GLY A 65 9.47 10.76 7.82
CA GLY A 65 10.13 11.14 6.56
C GLY A 65 9.79 12.54 6.06
N GLY A 66 8.90 13.26 6.75
CA GLY A 66 8.48 14.62 6.41
C GLY A 66 7.39 14.67 5.33
N ALA A 67 6.53 13.65 5.26
CA ALA A 67 5.31 13.72 4.45
C ALA A 67 4.39 14.85 4.93
N VAL A 68 3.76 15.53 3.98
CA VAL A 68 2.79 16.60 4.26
C VAL A 68 1.52 16.40 3.45
N ASN A 69 1.66 16.29 2.12
CA ASN A 69 0.55 16.22 1.17
C ASN A 69 0.84 15.24 0.02
N ASN A 70 1.59 14.17 0.31
CA ASN A 70 1.85 13.12 -0.65
C ASN A 70 0.55 12.44 -1.09
N GLU A 71 0.45 12.11 -2.37
CA GLU A 71 -0.58 11.22 -2.86
C GLU A 71 -0.19 9.77 -2.56
N ILE A 72 -1.06 9.03 -1.91
CA ILE A 72 -0.87 7.61 -1.65
C ILE A 72 -1.65 6.81 -2.70
N CYS A 73 -0.92 6.11 -3.56
CA CYS A 73 -1.47 5.38 -4.70
C CYS A 73 -1.49 3.87 -4.40
N LEU A 74 -2.65 3.23 -4.56
CA LEU A 74 -2.79 1.78 -4.38
C LEU A 74 -2.28 1.05 -5.64
N GLU A 75 -1.22 0.26 -5.51
CA GLU A 75 -0.67 -0.57 -6.59
C GLU A 75 -1.08 -2.04 -6.38
N LEU A 76 -2.09 -2.50 -7.13
CA LEU A 76 -2.70 -3.82 -6.94
C LEU A 76 -2.61 -4.66 -8.22
N SER A 77 -2.37 -5.97 -8.09
CA SER A 77 -2.32 -6.90 -9.22
C SER A 77 -3.18 -8.13 -8.97
N PHE A 78 -3.81 -8.62 -10.04
CA PHE A 78 -4.64 -9.80 -10.04
C PHE A 78 -4.16 -10.73 -11.14
N LYS A 79 -4.11 -12.03 -10.87
CA LYS A 79 -3.80 -13.02 -11.91
C LYS A 79 -5.01 -13.12 -12.85
N GLU A 80 -4.77 -13.22 -14.14
CA GLU A 80 -5.78 -13.43 -15.19
C GLU A 80 -6.25 -14.90 -15.20
N ARG A 81 -6.67 -15.38 -14.04
CA ARG A 81 -7.14 -16.74 -13.77
C ARG A 81 -8.21 -16.72 -12.71
N GLU A 82 -9.20 -17.58 -12.86
CA GLU A 82 -10.27 -17.71 -11.88
C GLU A 82 -9.76 -18.37 -10.57
N PRO A 83 -10.23 -17.91 -9.39
CA PRO A 83 -11.23 -16.85 -9.19
C PRO A 83 -10.65 -15.42 -9.20
N ASN A 84 -9.33 -15.25 -9.23
CA ASN A 84 -8.66 -13.96 -9.01
C ASN A 84 -9.09 -12.85 -9.99
N ASP A 85 -9.32 -13.20 -11.26
CA ASP A 85 -9.72 -12.24 -12.31
C ASP A 85 -11.08 -11.58 -12.02
N ARG A 86 -11.96 -12.26 -11.27
CA ARG A 86 -13.29 -11.75 -10.88
C ARG A 86 -13.30 -11.04 -9.54
N GLU A 87 -12.19 -11.10 -8.81
CA GLU A 87 -12.03 -10.45 -7.51
C GLU A 87 -11.50 -9.01 -7.62
N VAL A 88 -11.14 -8.55 -8.81
CA VAL A 88 -10.53 -7.23 -9.06
C VAL A 88 -11.34 -6.10 -8.42
N ILE A 89 -12.60 -5.93 -8.83
CA ILE A 89 -13.44 -4.81 -8.34
C ILE A 89 -13.76 -4.95 -6.85
N PRO A 90 -14.21 -6.11 -6.33
CA PRO A 90 -14.45 -6.27 -4.89
C PRO A 90 -13.22 -5.96 -4.02
N GLN A 91 -12.04 -6.45 -4.40
CA GLN A 91 -10.83 -6.26 -3.58
C GLN A 91 -10.23 -4.86 -3.72
N ILE A 92 -10.40 -4.18 -4.86
CA ILE A 92 -10.09 -2.75 -4.98
C ILE A 92 -11.02 -1.93 -4.08
N ALA A 93 -12.33 -2.20 -4.12
CA ALA A 93 -13.31 -1.50 -3.29
C ALA A 93 -13.02 -1.69 -1.79
N GLU A 94 -12.70 -2.92 -1.37
CA GLU A 94 -12.29 -3.21 0.00
C GLU A 94 -10.99 -2.48 0.37
N SER A 95 -10.01 -2.44 -0.54
CA SER A 95 -8.75 -1.73 -0.30
C SER A 95 -8.95 -0.23 -0.10
N VAL A 96 -9.83 0.40 -0.89
CA VAL A 96 -10.19 1.82 -0.70
C VAL A 96 -10.90 2.01 0.63
N ALA A 97 -11.87 1.14 0.96
CA ALA A 97 -12.60 1.21 2.23
C ALA A 97 -11.69 1.01 3.45
N PHE A 98 -10.67 0.15 3.34
CA PHE A 98 -9.67 -0.07 4.39
C PHE A 98 -8.86 1.19 4.69
N TRP A 99 -8.47 1.95 3.67
CA TRP A 99 -7.68 3.18 3.84
C TRP A 99 -8.52 4.42 4.14
N ALA A 100 -9.81 4.43 3.81
CA ALA A 100 -10.69 5.60 3.96
C ALA A 100 -10.74 6.24 5.37
N PRO A 101 -10.65 5.48 6.49
CA PRO A 101 -10.57 6.09 7.82
C PRO A 101 -9.26 6.84 8.10
N HIS A 102 -8.22 6.60 7.29
CA HIS A 102 -6.86 7.08 7.52
C HIS A 102 -6.40 8.12 6.49
N ILE A 103 -6.91 8.03 5.26
CA ILE A 103 -6.57 8.90 4.13
C ILE A 103 -7.87 9.28 3.43
N ASP A 104 -8.07 10.58 3.17
CA ASP A 104 -9.22 11.05 2.42
C ASP A 104 -9.20 10.47 0.99
N THR A 105 -10.28 9.78 0.64
CA THR A 105 -10.47 9.18 -0.68
C THR A 105 -11.01 10.19 -1.70
N GLY A 106 -11.45 11.37 -1.24
CA GLY A 106 -12.12 12.36 -2.08
C GLY A 106 -13.54 11.96 -2.51
N ALA A 107 -14.11 10.90 -1.93
CA ALA A 107 -15.42 10.37 -2.32
C ALA A 107 -16.56 11.39 -2.24
N SER A 108 -16.44 12.42 -1.38
CA SER A 108 -17.43 13.51 -1.26
C SER A 108 -17.55 14.37 -2.53
N SER A 109 -16.56 14.33 -3.42
CA SER A 109 -16.54 15.10 -4.67
C SER A 109 -17.12 14.37 -5.88
N LEU A 110 -17.49 13.09 -5.73
CA LEU A 110 -18.06 12.28 -6.81
C LEU A 110 -19.45 12.82 -7.21
N LYS A 111 -19.66 12.99 -8.52
CA LYS A 111 -20.94 13.38 -9.13
C LYS A 111 -21.43 12.22 -9.96
N LEU A 112 -22.28 11.38 -9.37
CA LEU A 112 -22.93 10.27 -10.06
C LEU A 112 -24.12 10.76 -10.90
#